data_AF-A0A532EJP5-F1
#
_entry.id   AF-A0A532EJP5-F1
#
_cell.length_a   1.000
_cell.length_b   1.000
_cell.length_c   1.000
_cell.angle_alpha   90.00
_cell.angle_beta   90.00
_cell.angle_gamma   90.00
#
_symmetry.space_group_name_H-M   'P 1'
#
loop_
_entity.id
_entity.type
_entity.pdbx_description
1 polymer ?
#
loop_
_entity_poly.entity_id
_entity_poly.type
_entity_poly.pdbx_seq_one_letter_code
_entity_poly.pdbx_strand_id
1 'polypeptide(L)'
;PKDVAKVMDYLAREDVVKEFSERTLFLPAHKGVVDKGGLKWVSADKNVGPALDKFVKAAGETLPAADALPPWKWANAYFAALVTRVSQVMAGELSLDDAWGRIDQDIADKVAEAK
;
A
#
# COMPACT_ATOMS: atom_id res chain seq x y z
N PRO A 1 -22.46 12.03 -6.49
CA PRO A 1 -23.81 11.82 -7.07
C PRO A 1 -24.47 10.57 -6.47
N LYS A 2 -25.81 10.54 -6.31
CA LYS A 2 -26.52 9.45 -5.58
C LYS A 2 -26.30 8.06 -6.19
N ASP A 3 -26.33 7.96 -7.51
CA ASP A 3 -26.16 6.67 -8.19
C ASP A 3 -24.74 6.12 -8.04
N VAL A 4 -23.72 7.00 -8.03
CA VAL A 4 -22.34 6.62 -7.76
C VAL A 4 -22.19 6.05 -6.36
N ALA A 5 -22.81 6.69 -5.35
CA ALA A 5 -22.77 6.18 -3.97
C ALA A 5 -23.37 4.76 -3.88
N LYS A 6 -24.51 4.52 -4.54
CA LYS A 6 -25.14 3.20 -4.58
C LYS A 6 -24.23 2.12 -5.19
N VAL A 7 -23.46 2.46 -6.23
CA VAL A 7 -22.48 1.54 -6.81
C VAL A 7 -21.33 1.28 -5.85
N MET A 8 -20.79 2.33 -5.22
CA MET A 8 -19.70 2.18 -4.23
C MET A 8 -20.13 1.34 -3.03
N ASP A 9 -21.35 1.53 -2.54
CA ASP A 9 -21.92 0.72 -1.45
C ASP A 9 -22.00 -0.75 -1.84
N TYR A 10 -22.43 -1.05 -3.06
CA TYR A 10 -22.46 -2.42 -3.57
C TYR A 10 -21.05 -3.03 -3.65
N LEU A 11 -20.09 -2.31 -4.23
CA LEU A 11 -18.70 -2.77 -4.38
C LEU A 11 -17.99 -2.95 -3.04
N ALA A 12 -18.40 -2.19 -2.02
CA ALA A 12 -17.83 -2.27 -0.67
C ALA A 12 -18.44 -3.40 0.19
N ARG A 13 -19.50 -4.07 -0.26
CA ARG A 13 -20.08 -5.19 0.49
C ARG A 13 -19.08 -6.31 0.67
N GLU A 14 -19.10 -6.93 1.85
CA GLU A 14 -18.20 -8.04 2.19
C GLU A 14 -18.25 -9.20 1.21
N ASP A 15 -19.44 -9.59 0.75
CA ASP A 15 -19.59 -10.70 -0.19
C ASP A 15 -19.02 -10.37 -1.57
N VAL A 16 -19.19 -9.12 -2.02
CA VAL A 16 -18.67 -8.64 -3.30
C VAL A 16 -17.15 -8.50 -3.25
N VAL A 17 -16.60 -7.88 -2.20
CA VAL A 17 -15.14 -7.75 -2.02
C VAL A 17 -14.48 -9.12 -1.89
N LYS A 18 -15.09 -10.04 -1.14
CA LYS A 18 -14.60 -11.41 -1.01
C LYS A 18 -14.54 -12.13 -2.36
N GLU A 19 -15.64 -12.11 -3.11
CA GLU A 19 -15.68 -12.75 -4.43
C GLU A 19 -14.64 -12.13 -5.37
N PHE A 20 -14.55 -10.80 -5.40
CA PHE A 20 -13.57 -10.08 -6.20
C PHE A 20 -12.14 -10.52 -5.85
N SER A 21 -11.76 -10.43 -4.57
CA SER A 21 -10.44 -10.86 -4.08
C SER A 21 -10.10 -12.29 -4.49
N GLU A 22 -11.01 -13.23 -4.26
CA GLU A 22 -10.80 -14.65 -4.57
C GLU A 22 -10.57 -14.90 -6.06
N ARG A 23 -11.35 -14.24 -6.92
CA ARG A 23 -11.31 -14.44 -8.37
C ARG A 23 -10.17 -13.70 -9.05
N THR A 24 -9.76 -12.54 -8.52
CA THR A 24 -8.72 -11.70 -9.12
C THR A 24 -7.38 -11.79 -8.39
N LEU A 25 -7.30 -12.62 -7.34
CA LEU A 25 -6.12 -12.77 -6.49
C LEU A 25 -5.69 -11.45 -5.82
N PHE A 26 -6.65 -10.54 -5.62
CA PHE A 26 -6.40 -9.23 -5.01
C PHE A 26 -6.48 -9.32 -3.49
N LEU A 27 -5.50 -8.76 -2.80
CA LEU A 27 -5.47 -8.74 -1.33
C LEU A 27 -6.57 -7.80 -0.80
N PRO A 28 -7.55 -8.29 -0.01
CA PRO A 28 -8.64 -7.45 0.46
C PRO A 28 -8.16 -6.43 1.50
N ALA A 29 -8.53 -5.16 1.31
CA ALA A 29 -8.39 -4.11 2.33
C ALA A 29 -9.63 -4.00 3.25
N HIS A 30 -10.71 -4.73 2.92
CA HIS A 30 -11.96 -4.67 3.69
C HIS A 30 -11.81 -5.44 5.02
N LYS A 31 -11.78 -4.71 6.15
CA LYS A 31 -11.57 -5.29 7.48
C LYS A 31 -12.50 -6.47 7.80
N GLY A 32 -13.80 -6.37 7.50
CA GLY A 32 -14.75 -7.46 7.74
C GLY A 32 -14.46 -8.74 6.94
N VAL A 33 -13.83 -8.63 5.76
CA VAL A 33 -13.43 -9.80 4.95
C VAL A 33 -12.15 -10.42 5.54
N VAL A 34 -11.18 -9.58 5.89
CA VAL A 34 -9.91 -10.02 6.53
C VAL A 34 -10.19 -10.70 7.87
N ASP A 35 -10.98 -10.08 8.75
CA ASP A 35 -11.29 -10.59 10.09
C ASP A 35 -12.09 -11.91 10.04
N LYS A 36 -12.97 -12.08 9.04
CA LYS A 36 -13.70 -13.35 8.82
C LYS A 36 -12.81 -14.46 8.27
N GLY A 37 -11.77 -14.10 7.52
CA GLY A 37 -10.86 -15.06 6.87
C GLY A 37 -11.56 -15.98 5.87
N GLY A 38 -10.98 -17.16 5.65
CA GLY A 38 -11.57 -18.21 4.82
C GLY A 38 -11.63 -17.88 3.32
N LEU A 39 -10.67 -17.10 2.83
CA LEU A 39 -10.53 -16.80 1.40
C LEU A 39 -10.17 -18.07 0.61
N LYS A 40 -10.90 -18.30 -0.47
CA LYS A 40 -10.78 -19.41 -1.41
C LYS A 40 -10.25 -18.89 -2.73
N TRP A 41 -8.94 -18.65 -2.77
CA TRP A 41 -8.25 -18.12 -3.94
C TRP A 41 -8.46 -19.03 -5.16
N VAL A 42 -8.95 -18.45 -6.25
CA VAL A 42 -9.20 -19.17 -7.50
C VAL A 42 -7.91 -19.20 -8.32
N SER A 43 -7.09 -20.23 -8.09
CA SER A 43 -5.86 -20.46 -8.84
C SER A 43 -5.62 -21.96 -9.03
N ALA A 44 -5.04 -22.32 -10.18
CA ALA A 44 -4.56 -23.68 -10.44
C ALA A 44 -3.16 -23.93 -9.82
N ASP A 45 -2.42 -22.88 -9.46
CA ASP A 45 -1.13 -22.99 -8.81
C ASP A 45 -1.29 -23.17 -7.30
N LYS A 46 -0.85 -24.32 -6.80
CA LYS A 46 -0.88 -24.70 -5.38
C LYS A 46 -0.12 -23.72 -4.46
N ASN A 47 0.78 -22.91 -4.99
CA ASN A 47 1.56 -21.95 -4.21
C ASN A 47 0.82 -20.63 -3.99
N VAL A 48 -0.14 -20.28 -4.86
CA VAL A 48 -0.81 -18.97 -4.84
C VAL A 48 -1.62 -18.78 -3.56
N GLY A 49 -2.49 -19.74 -3.21
CA GLY A 49 -3.34 -19.63 -2.02
C GLY A 49 -2.53 -19.39 -0.73
N PRO A 50 -1.57 -20.27 -0.38
CA PRO A 50 -0.72 -20.10 0.79
C PRO A 50 0.09 -18.79 0.79
N ALA A 51 0.57 -18.34 -0.37
CA ALA A 51 1.29 -17.08 -0.48
C ALA A 51 0.38 -15.88 -0.19
N LEU A 52 -0.81 -15.84 -0.79
CA LEU A 52 -1.76 -14.75 -0.59
C LEU A 52 -2.27 -14.70 0.85
N ASP A 53 -2.55 -15.86 1.48
CA ASP A 53 -2.92 -15.90 2.90
C ASP A 53 -1.82 -15.33 3.79
N LYS A 54 -0.55 -15.62 3.48
CA LYS A 54 0.60 -15.05 4.19
C LYS A 54 0.69 -13.53 3.98
N PHE A 55 0.45 -13.03 2.78
CA PHE A 55 0.44 -11.59 2.50
C PHE A 55 -0.70 -10.87 3.23
N VAL A 56 -1.91 -11.44 3.25
CA VAL A 56 -3.05 -10.87 4.01
C VAL A 56 -2.71 -10.77 5.49
N LYS A 57 -2.06 -11.78 6.06
CA LYS A 57 -1.61 -11.75 7.46
C LYS A 57 -0.54 -10.67 7.69
N ALA A 58 0.46 -10.59 6.81
CA ALA A 58 1.55 -9.61 6.93
C ALA A 58 1.06 -8.16 6.77
N ALA A 59 -0.04 -7.92 6.05
CA ALA A 59 -0.64 -6.59 5.95
C ALA A 59 -1.12 -6.03 7.30
N GLY A 60 -1.36 -6.90 8.31
CA GLY A 60 -1.65 -6.47 9.67
C GLY A 60 -0.43 -6.11 10.52
N GLU A 61 0.78 -6.24 9.97
CA GLU A 61 2.05 -5.97 10.67
C GLU A 61 2.63 -4.59 10.30
N THR A 62 1.89 -3.78 9.54
CA THR A 62 2.32 -2.42 9.16
C THR A 62 2.38 -1.51 10.39
N LEU A 63 3.32 -0.55 10.34
CA LEU A 63 3.42 0.49 11.36
C LEU A 63 2.31 1.53 11.14
N PRO A 64 1.68 2.07 12.20
CA PRO A 64 0.65 3.11 12.05
C PRO A 64 1.12 4.33 11.25
N ALA A 65 2.40 4.69 11.35
CA ALA A 65 2.98 5.78 10.57
C ALA A 65 3.03 5.48 9.05
N ALA A 66 3.22 4.21 8.67
CA ALA A 66 3.18 3.78 7.27
C ALA A 66 1.75 3.83 6.71
N ASP A 67 0.76 3.42 7.49
CA ASP A 67 -0.66 3.47 7.10
C ASP A 67 -1.17 4.92 6.92
N ALA A 68 -0.62 5.85 7.72
CA ALA A 68 -0.96 7.27 7.63
C ALA A 68 -0.29 8.00 6.45
N LEU A 69 0.70 7.37 5.80
CA LEU A 69 1.54 8.02 4.80
C LEU A 69 0.80 8.26 3.47
N PRO A 70 0.09 7.30 2.84
CA PRO A 70 -0.57 7.53 1.55
C PRO A 70 -1.56 8.71 1.53
N PRO A 71 -2.42 8.94 2.55
CA PRO A 71 -3.32 10.09 2.56
C PRO A 71 -2.65 11.40 3.02
N TRP A 72 -1.38 11.36 3.47
CA TRP A 72 -0.69 12.55 3.95
C TRP A 72 -0.42 13.53 2.81
N LYS A 73 -0.66 14.83 3.03
CA LYS A 73 -0.48 15.86 2.00
C LYS A 73 0.93 15.93 1.38
N TRP A 74 1.95 15.45 2.09
CA TRP A 74 3.34 15.44 1.63
C TRP A 74 3.83 14.04 1.20
N ALA A 75 2.93 13.05 1.04
CA ALA A 75 3.27 11.69 0.63
C ALA A 75 4.12 11.65 -0.65
N ASN A 76 3.76 12.46 -1.65
CA ASN A 76 4.49 12.52 -2.92
C ASN A 76 5.92 13.02 -2.74
N ALA A 77 6.14 14.04 -1.90
CA ALA A 77 7.48 14.54 -1.60
C ALA A 77 8.31 13.46 -0.90
N TYR A 78 7.70 12.76 0.06
CA TYR A 78 8.33 11.66 0.79
C TYR A 78 8.73 10.49 -0.14
N PHE A 79 7.80 9.98 -0.95
CA PHE A 79 8.08 8.87 -1.86
C PHE A 79 9.09 9.25 -2.96
N ALA A 80 9.01 10.47 -3.51
CA ALA A 80 9.95 10.93 -4.52
C ALA A 80 11.39 11.03 -3.98
N ALA A 81 11.56 11.56 -2.77
CA ALA A 81 12.86 11.65 -2.10
C ALA A 81 13.44 10.24 -1.84
N LEU A 82 12.63 9.33 -1.28
CA LEU A 82 13.04 7.95 -1.05
C LEU A 82 13.48 7.24 -2.34
N VAL A 83 12.62 7.25 -3.37
CA VAL A 83 12.94 6.58 -4.64
C VAL A 83 14.21 7.15 -5.26
N THR A 84 14.38 8.47 -5.27
CA THR A 84 15.55 9.11 -5.85
C THR A 84 16.82 8.74 -5.11
N ARG A 85 16.87 8.98 -3.79
CA ARG A 85 18.12 8.83 -3.03
C ARG A 85 18.51 7.38 -2.82
N VAL A 86 17.55 6.48 -2.62
CA VAL A 86 17.85 5.03 -2.53
C VAL A 86 18.36 4.50 -3.87
N SER A 87 17.83 4.98 -5.01
CA SER A 87 18.36 4.59 -6.32
C SER A 87 19.81 5.03 -6.52
N GLN A 88 20.17 6.23 -6.05
CA GLN A 88 21.56 6.72 -6.09
C GLN A 88 22.51 5.87 -5.23
N VAL A 89 22.05 5.40 -4.07
CA VAL A 89 22.82 4.45 -3.24
C VAL A 89 23.03 3.13 -3.96
N MET A 90 21.98 2.58 -4.57
CA MET A 90 22.07 1.33 -5.33
C MET A 90 23.01 1.44 -6.55
N ALA A 91 23.09 2.63 -7.16
CA ALA A 91 24.00 2.92 -8.26
C ALA A 91 25.44 3.23 -7.81
N GLY A 92 25.70 3.36 -6.51
CA GLY A 92 27.00 3.75 -5.97
C GLY A 92 27.34 5.23 -6.13
N GLU A 93 26.36 6.07 -6.47
CA GLU A 93 26.52 7.53 -6.64
C GLU A 93 26.46 8.29 -5.30
N LEU A 94 25.96 7.64 -4.26
CA LEU A 94 25.75 8.23 -2.94
C LEU A 94 25.95 7.17 -1.85
N SER A 95 26.53 7.54 -0.71
CA SER A 95 26.57 6.65 0.45
C SER A 95 25.18 6.56 1.10
N LEU A 96 24.92 5.49 1.86
CA LEU A 96 23.65 5.36 2.59
C LEU A 96 23.47 6.48 3.62
N ASP A 97 24.55 6.87 4.31
CA ASP A 97 24.52 7.93 5.32
C ASP A 97 24.22 9.30 4.67
N ASP A 98 24.84 9.60 3.53
CA ASP A 98 24.56 10.85 2.79
C ASP A 98 23.14 10.84 2.21
N ALA A 99 22.63 9.69 1.79
CA ALA A 99 21.28 9.55 1.28
C ALA A 99 20.22 9.91 2.31
N TRP A 100 20.43 9.49 3.57
CA TRP A 100 19.52 9.84 4.66
C TRP A 100 19.39 11.36 4.83
N GLY A 101 20.52 12.06 4.94
CA GLY A 101 20.52 13.51 5.06
C GLY A 101 19.88 14.22 3.86
N ARG A 102 20.07 13.69 2.64
CA ARG A 102 19.43 14.25 1.44
C ARG A 102 17.93 14.00 1.37
N ILE A 103 17.45 12.85 1.85
CA ILE A 103 16.00 12.58 1.91
C ILE A 103 15.31 13.61 2.81
N ASP A 104 15.86 13.87 4.00
CA ASP A 104 15.31 14.86 4.92
C ASP A 104 15.29 16.26 4.30
N GLN A 105 16.38 16.65 3.63
CA GLN A 105 16.47 17.95 2.98
C GLN A 105 15.47 18.09 1.81
N ASP A 106 15.37 17.09 0.93
CA ASP A 106 14.45 17.12 -0.22
C ASP A 106 12.99 17.26 0.25
N ILE A 107 12.61 16.56 1.32
CA ILE A 107 11.27 16.66 1.91
C ILE A 107 11.06 18.06 2.49
N ALA A 108 12.02 18.58 3.27
CA ALA A 108 11.94 19.90 3.88
C ALA A 108 11.79 21.01 2.82
N ASP A 109 12.55 20.93 1.74
CA ASP A 109 12.50 21.89 0.63
C ASP A 109 11.13 21.84 -0.07
N LYS A 110 10.60 20.65 -0.36
CA LYS A 110 9.26 20.51 -0.97
C LYS A 110 8.14 21.04 -0.07
N VAL A 111 8.28 20.86 1.24
CA VAL A 111 7.34 21.42 2.23
C VAL A 111 7.45 22.95 2.29
N ALA A 112 8.65 23.51 2.11
CA ALA A 112 8.89 24.95 2.13
C ALA A 112 8.40 25.65 0.85
N GLU A 113 8.63 25.05 -0.33
CA GLU A 113 8.21 25.58 -1.64
C GLU A 113 6.68 25.73 -1.79
N ALA A 114 5.92 24.90 -1.08
CA ALA A 114 4.46 24.87 -1.15
C ALA A 114 3.77 25.72 -0.07
N LYS A 115 4.52 26.54 0.67
CA LYS A 115 4.02 27.60 1.57
C LYS A 115 4.00 28.94 0.85
#